data_AF-A0A951K725-F1
#
_entry.id   AF-A0A951K725-F1
#
_cell.length_a   1.000
_cell.length_b   1.000
_cell.length_c   1.000
_cell.angle_alpha   90.00
_cell.angle_beta   90.00
_cell.angle_gamma   90.00
#
_symmetry.space_group_name_H-M   'P 1'
#
loop_
_entity.id
_entity.type
_entity.pdbx_description
1 polymer ?
#
loop_
_entity_poly.entity_id
_entity_poly.type
_entity_poly.pdbx_seq_one_letter_code
_entity_poly.pdbx_strand_id
1 'polypeptide(L)'
;MLFAGTSLYVLAGDLFVPAGMLVNLLSVQLTGAAAYATGGPVQWQDMVYFSFTTLTTLGYGDVTPINSASQSLAVAEALLGVLIVALIIGRLVGAATGEHRRRRQEHDS
;
A
#
# COMPACT_ATOMS: atom_id res chain seq x y z
N MET A 1 -14.72 -13.50 0.30
CA MET A 1 -13.39 -13.34 0.92
C MET A 1 -12.42 -12.60 0.00
N LEU A 2 -12.27 -12.99 -1.27
CA LEU A 2 -11.40 -12.29 -2.23
C LEU A 2 -11.76 -10.80 -2.40
N PHE A 3 -13.04 -10.47 -2.62
CA PHE A 3 -13.49 -9.07 -2.72
C PHE A 3 -13.18 -8.23 -1.47
N ALA A 4 -13.27 -8.82 -0.28
CA ALA A 4 -12.93 -8.12 0.95
C ALA A 4 -11.41 -7.88 1.09
N GLY A 5 -10.59 -8.83 0.65
CA GLY A 5 -9.13 -8.68 0.62
C GLY A 5 -8.67 -7.63 -0.39
N THR A 6 -9.27 -7.61 -1.59
CA THR A 6 -8.95 -6.60 -2.60
C THR A 6 -9.42 -5.21 -2.18
N SER A 7 -10.62 -5.09 -1.61
CA SER A 7 -11.10 -3.81 -1.08
C SER A 7 -10.22 -3.30 0.06
N LEU A 8 -9.75 -4.16 0.97
CA LEU A 8 -8.83 -3.77 2.03
C LEU A 8 -7.50 -3.25 1.47
N TYR A 9 -6.97 -3.89 0.43
CA TYR A 9 -5.73 -3.46 -0.22
C TYR A 9 -5.88 -2.09 -0.91
N VAL A 10 -6.99 -1.85 -1.60
CA VAL A 10 -7.28 -0.54 -2.21
C VAL A 10 -7.48 0.54 -1.16
N LEU A 11 -8.22 0.24 -0.09
CA LEU A 11 -8.43 1.18 1.02
C LEU A 11 -7.12 1.52 1.75
N ALA A 12 -6.18 0.57 1.83
CA ALA A 12 -4.86 0.85 2.37
C ALA A 12 -4.13 1.88 1.50
N GLY A 13 -4.13 1.75 0.17
CA GLY A 13 -3.57 2.77 -0.73
C GLY A 13 -4.24 4.13 -0.56
N ASP A 14 -5.57 4.18 -0.64
CA ASP A 14 -6.34 5.42 -0.48
C ASP A 14 -6.11 6.13 0.87
N LEU A 15 -5.74 5.41 1.92
CA LEU A 15 -5.40 5.99 3.23
C LEU A 15 -4.06 6.76 3.21
N PHE A 16 -3.10 6.32 2.41
CA PHE A 16 -1.78 6.95 2.33
C PHE A 16 -1.76 8.21 1.47
N VAL A 17 -2.67 8.32 0.49
CA VAL A 17 -2.80 9.52 -0.35
C VAL A 17 -3.03 10.82 0.46
N PRO A 18 -4.06 10.92 1.34
CA PRO A 18 -4.26 12.11 2.15
C PRO A 18 -3.15 12.32 3.18
N ALA A 19 -2.53 11.24 3.68
CA ALA A 19 -1.38 11.34 4.58
C ALA A 19 -0.16 11.96 3.86
N GLY A 20 0.13 11.52 2.64
CA GLY A 20 1.18 12.07 1.79
C GLY A 20 0.91 13.55 1.46
N MET A 21 -0.33 13.87 1.10
CA MET A 21 -0.74 15.25 0.84
C MET A 21 -0.61 16.14 2.09
N LEU A 22 -0.98 15.64 3.27
CA LEU A 22 -0.81 16.36 4.53
C LEU A 22 0.66 16.63 4.83
N VAL A 23 1.54 15.62 4.65
CA VAL A 23 2.99 15.80 4.81
C VAL A 23 3.53 16.86 3.85
N ASN A 24 3.04 16.88 2.60
CA ASN A 24 3.43 17.91 1.64
C ASN A 24 2.97 19.30 2.07
N LEU A 25 1.71 19.46 2.50
CA LEU A 25 1.19 20.75 2.98
C LEU A 25 1.96 21.26 4.20
N LEU A 26 2.26 20.39 5.16
CA LEU A 26 3.06 20.75 6.33
C LEU A 26 4.50 21.12 5.95
N SER A 27 5.11 20.37 5.04
CA SER A 27 6.46 20.68 4.53
C SER A 27 6.52 22.06 3.89
N VAL A 28 5.57 22.38 3.01
CA VAL A 28 5.49 23.69 2.35
C VAL A 28 5.24 24.79 3.37
N GLN A 29 4.37 24.58 4.36
CA GLN A 29 4.06 25.60 5.37
C GLN A 29 5.23 25.88 6.33
N LEU A 30 6.02 24.86 6.68
CA LEU A 30 7.12 24.97 7.64
C LEU A 30 8.44 25.38 6.99
N THR A 31 8.71 24.91 5.77
CA THR A 31 10.02 25.05 5.11
C THR A 31 9.96 25.86 3.81
N GLY A 32 8.77 26.07 3.25
CA GLY A 32 8.60 26.62 1.91
C GLY A 32 8.90 25.64 0.77
N ALA A 33 9.30 24.41 1.07
CA ALA A 33 9.68 23.39 0.09
C ALA A 33 8.69 22.20 0.07
N ALA A 34 8.48 21.64 -1.12
CA ALA A 34 7.68 20.43 -1.32
C ALA A 34 8.28 19.22 -0.56
N ALA A 35 7.44 18.29 -0.16
CA ALA A 35 7.88 17.03 0.44
C ALA A 35 8.27 15.95 -0.59
N TYR A 36 7.81 16.12 -1.83
CA TYR A 36 7.98 15.17 -2.92
C TYR A 36 8.52 15.89 -4.16
N ALA A 37 9.41 15.21 -4.89
CA ALA A 37 9.86 15.66 -6.20
C ALA A 37 9.02 14.96 -7.28
N THR A 38 8.30 15.75 -8.09
CA THR A 38 7.46 15.28 -9.21
C THR A 38 7.81 15.96 -10.55
N GLY A 39 8.83 16.82 -10.57
CA GLY A 39 9.17 17.66 -11.73
C GLY A 39 8.25 18.88 -11.92
N GLY A 40 7.24 19.05 -11.06
CA GLY A 40 6.31 20.19 -11.06
C GLY A 40 5.67 20.40 -9.69
N PRO A 41 4.59 21.20 -9.60
CA PRO A 41 3.83 21.34 -8.37
C PRO A 41 3.14 20.01 -8.03
N VAL A 42 3.35 19.50 -6.82
CA VAL A 42 2.74 18.24 -6.33
C VAL A 42 1.22 18.31 -6.45
N GLN A 43 0.65 17.43 -7.28
CA GLN A 43 -0.80 17.31 -7.45
C GLN A 43 -1.36 16.09 -6.69
N TRP A 44 -2.68 16.05 -6.53
CA TRP A 44 -3.37 14.90 -5.93
C TRP A 44 -3.09 13.59 -6.71
N GLN A 45 -3.08 13.67 -8.04
CA GLN A 45 -2.85 12.53 -8.93
C GLN A 45 -1.47 11.91 -8.69
N ASP A 46 -0.45 12.73 -8.42
CA ASP A 46 0.91 12.26 -8.12
C ASP A 46 0.94 11.47 -6.82
N MET A 47 0.15 11.87 -5.81
CA MET A 47 0.07 11.17 -4.52
C MET A 47 -0.67 9.84 -4.65
N VAL A 48 -1.75 9.80 -5.44
CA VAL A 48 -2.45 8.54 -5.76
C VAL A 48 -1.48 7.60 -6.47
N TYR A 49 -0.84 8.08 -7.52
CA TYR A 49 0.12 7.29 -8.29
C TYR A 49 1.30 6.79 -7.43
N PHE A 50 1.89 7.66 -6.61
CA PHE A 50 2.97 7.30 -5.69
C PHE A 50 2.53 6.23 -4.69
N SER A 51 1.35 6.38 -4.11
CA SER A 51 0.80 5.43 -3.15
C SER A 51 0.63 4.04 -3.78
N PHE A 52 -0.07 3.94 -4.92
CA PHE A 52 -0.27 2.66 -5.58
C PHE A 52 1.03 2.03 -6.08
N THR A 53 1.95 2.81 -6.64
CA THR A 53 3.26 2.29 -7.09
C THR A 53 4.14 1.83 -5.94
N THR A 54 4.07 2.47 -4.77
CA THR A 54 4.79 2.06 -3.57
C THR A 54 4.16 0.82 -2.93
N LEU A 55 2.83 0.81 -2.79
CA LEU A 55 2.07 -0.31 -2.22
C LEU A 55 2.22 -1.60 -3.04
N THR A 56 2.32 -1.47 -4.36
CA THR A 56 2.57 -2.58 -5.30
C THR A 56 4.05 -2.88 -5.50
N THR A 57 4.94 -2.14 -4.84
CA THR A 57 6.41 -2.27 -4.95
C THR A 57 6.98 -2.03 -6.35
N LEU A 58 6.25 -1.30 -7.20
CA LEU A 58 6.70 -0.92 -8.55
C LEU A 58 7.80 0.13 -8.51
N GLY A 59 7.58 1.24 -7.78
CA GLY A 59 8.60 2.25 -7.50
C GLY A 59 9.31 2.86 -8.72
N TYR A 60 8.57 3.36 -9.72
CA TYR A 60 9.15 3.94 -10.94
C TYR A 60 10.10 5.13 -10.70
N GLY A 61 9.94 5.85 -9.59
CA GLY A 61 10.88 6.90 -9.17
C GLY A 61 10.66 8.28 -9.83
N ASP A 62 9.57 8.45 -10.56
CA ASP A 62 9.10 9.73 -11.10
C ASP A 62 8.45 10.63 -10.04
N VAL A 63 7.87 10.02 -9.00
CA VAL A 63 7.49 10.69 -7.75
C VAL A 63 8.35 10.15 -6.63
N THR A 64 9.15 11.01 -5.98
CA THR A 64 10.07 10.58 -4.92
C THR A 64 9.98 11.43 -3.65
N PRO A 65 10.00 10.80 -2.46
CA PRO A 65 10.01 11.51 -1.19
C PRO A 65 11.39 12.12 -0.91
N ILE A 66 11.45 13.43 -0.66
CA ILE A 66 12.72 14.16 -0.48
C ILE A 66 12.99 14.54 0.98
N ASN A 67 11.99 14.48 1.86
CA ASN A 67 12.15 14.79 3.28
C ASN A 67 12.03 13.55 4.17
N SER A 68 12.56 13.59 5.38
CA SER A 68 12.58 12.43 6.30
C SER A 68 11.17 11.92 6.66
N ALA A 69 10.19 12.82 6.74
CA ALA A 69 8.81 12.47 7.06
C ALA A 69 8.13 11.67 5.93
N SER A 70 8.25 12.13 4.69
CA SER A 70 7.72 11.45 3.50
C SER A 70 8.44 10.12 3.24
N GLN A 71 9.75 10.05 3.50
CA GLN A 71 10.50 8.79 3.41
C GLN A 71 10.01 7.77 4.43
N SER A 72 9.78 8.19 5.68
CA SER A 72 9.24 7.31 6.73
C SER A 72 7.85 6.80 6.36
N LEU A 73 7.01 7.66 5.78
CA LEU A 73 5.68 7.30 5.29
C LEU A 73 5.77 6.27 4.15
N ALA A 74 6.65 6.48 3.17
CA ALA A 74 6.87 5.56 2.06
C ALA A 74 7.35 4.18 2.52
N VAL A 75 8.22 4.11 3.52
CA VAL A 75 8.66 2.84 4.12
C VAL A 75 7.49 2.12 4.79
N ALA A 76 6.69 2.84 5.58
CA ALA A 76 5.52 2.26 6.23
C ALA A 76 4.50 1.73 5.21
N GLU A 77 4.27 2.47 4.12
CA GLU A 77 3.38 2.08 3.03
C GLU A 77 3.86 0.80 2.33
N ALA A 78 5.14 0.73 1.98
CA ALA A 78 5.74 -0.44 1.34
C ALA A 78 5.61 -1.70 2.23
N LEU A 79 5.88 -1.56 3.53
CA LEU A 79 5.75 -2.67 4.50
C LEU A 79 4.30 -3.16 4.62
N LEU A 80 3.34 -2.25 4.67
CA LEU A 80 1.92 -2.61 4.72
C LEU A 80 1.46 -3.29 3.43
N GLY A 81 1.91 -2.82 2.27
CA GLY A 81 1.58 -3.44 0.98
C GLY A 81 1.98 -4.92 0.95
N VAL A 82 3.23 -5.22 1.32
CA VAL A 82 3.73 -6.61 1.39
C VAL A 82 2.97 -7.43 2.44
N LEU A 83 2.71 -6.86 3.63
CA LEU A 83 2.02 -7.56 4.71
C LEU A 83 0.59 -7.96 4.31
N ILE A 84 -0.17 -7.05 3.67
CA ILE A 84 -1.55 -7.32 3.25
C ILE A 84 -1.56 -8.45 2.21
N VAL A 85 -0.67 -8.40 1.21
CA VAL A 85 -0.57 -9.46 0.19
C VAL A 85 -0.23 -10.81 0.82
N ALA A 86 0.75 -10.85 1.74
CA ALA A 86 1.13 -12.07 2.44
C ALA A 86 -0.03 -12.68 3.26
N LEU A 87 -0.81 -11.85 3.96
CA LEU A 87 -1.97 -12.29 4.73
C LEU A 87 -3.09 -12.85 3.83
N ILE A 88 -3.35 -12.21 2.68
CA ILE A 88 -4.34 -12.70 1.71
C ILE A 88 -3.94 -14.08 1.20
N ILE A 89 -2.68 -14.26 0.79
CA ILE A 89 -2.16 -15.55 0.30
C ILE A 89 -2.23 -16.61 1.41
N GLY A 90 -1.77 -16.30 2.63
CA GLY A 90 -1.79 -17.23 3.75
C GLY A 90 -3.20 -17.73 4.08
N ARG A 91 -4.20 -16.85 4.04
CA ARG A 91 -5.61 -17.20 4.25
C ARG A 91 -6.15 -18.09 3.14
N LEU A 92 -5.82 -17.80 1.88
CA LEU A 92 -6.24 -18.61 0.73
C LEU A 92 -5.66 -20.02 0.79
N VAL A 93 -4.37 -20.15 1.07
CA VAL A 93 -3.69 -21.45 1.19
C VAL A 93 -4.22 -22.24 2.39
N GLY A 94 -4.43 -21.59 3.54
CA GLY A 94 -5.02 -22.21 4.71
C GLY A 94 -6.43 -22.76 4.45
N ALA A 95 -7.27 -21.98 3.76
CA ALA A 95 -8.62 -22.41 3.38
C ALA A 95 -8.59 -23.58 2.39
N ALA A 96 -7.72 -23.54 1.37
CA ALA A 96 -7.58 -24.61 0.39
C ALA A 96 -7.10 -25.93 1.05
N THR A 97 -6.09 -25.84 1.91
CA THR A 97 -5.53 -27.02 2.59
C THR A 97 -6.52 -27.67 3.55
N GLY A 98 -7.36 -26.88 4.23
CA GLY A 98 -8.42 -27.39 5.11
C GLY A 98 -9.49 -28.17 4.36
N GLU A 99 -9.90 -27.70 3.18
CA GLU A 99 -10.90 -28.36 2.34
C GLU A 99 -10.41 -29.73 1.82
N HIS A 100 -9.15 -29.80 1.38
CA HIS A 100 -8.55 -31.06 0.94
C HIS A 100 -8.46 -32.11 2.06
N ARG A 101 -8.28 -31.68 3.31
CA ARG A 101 -8.19 -32.58 4.47
C ARG A 101 -9.56 -33.13 4.88
N ARG A 102 -10.60 -32.31 4.78
CA ARG A 102 -11.99 -32.69 5.09
C ARG A 102 -12.54 -33.71 4.09
N ARG A 103 -12.29 -33.49 2.78
CA ARG A 103 -12.70 -34.43 1.72
C ARG A 103 -12.07 -35.81 1.81
N ARG A 104 -10.86 -35.93 2.39
CA ARG A 104 -10.23 -37.23 2.62
C ARG A 104 -10.88 -38.02 3.76
N GLN A 105 -11.36 -37.35 4.81
CA GLN A 105 -12.04 -38.02 5.93
C GLN A 105 -13.41 -38.57 5.55
N GLU A 106 -14.15 -37.89 4.68
CA GLU A 106 -15.46 -38.36 4.19
C GLU A 106 -15.36 -39.59 3.27
N HIS A 107 -14.21 -39.82 2.62
CA HIS A 107 -14.02 -40.97 1.74
C HIS A 107 -13.52 -42.23 2.48
N ASP A 108 -12.95 -42.05 3.68
CA ASP A 108 -12.47 -43.13 4.57
C ASP A 108 -13.56 -43.61 5.57
N SER A 109 -14.76 -43.02 5.54
CA SER A 109 -15.91 -43.37 6.41
C SER A 109 -16.95 -44.19 5.67
#